data_AF-A0A679I5S3-F1
#
_entry.id   AF-A0A679I5S3-F1
#
_cell.length_a   1.000
_cell.length_b   1.000
_cell.length_c   1.000
_cell.angle_alpha   90.00
_cell.angle_beta   90.00
_cell.angle_gamma   90.00
#
_symmetry.space_group_name_H-M   'P 1'
#
loop_
_entity.id
_entity.type
_entity.pdbx_description
1 polymer ?
#
loop_
_entity_poly.entity_id
_entity_poly.type
_entity_poly.pdbx_seq_one_letter_code
_entity_poly.pdbx_strand_id
1 'polypeptide(L)'
;MIDRDQLAESVYTLLLQKPERYRNFAEYWYMIKGLLREFYDQDRLYLLGEYVDPSITRRVPDFETQDEAFMAAMETYNENLATGMGTNEFEDVYGDAFVLFDPDAGR
;
A
#
# COMPACT_ATOMS: atom_id res chain seq x y z
N MET A 1 -19.59 3.44 -0.55
CA MET A 1 -18.74 4.64 -0.53
C MET A 1 -17.76 4.47 0.61
N ILE A 2 -16.47 4.41 0.29
CA ILE A 2 -15.43 4.32 1.31
C ILE A 2 -15.24 5.70 1.92
N ASP A 3 -15.24 5.77 3.25
CA ASP A 3 -14.82 6.98 3.95
C ASP A 3 -13.28 7.04 3.93
N ARG A 4 -12.76 7.98 3.15
CA ARG A 4 -11.31 8.12 2.91
C ARG A 4 -10.57 8.56 4.17
N ASP A 5 -11.19 9.38 5.01
CA ASP A 5 -10.60 9.85 6.25
C ASP A 5 -10.48 8.67 7.23
N GLN A 6 -11.54 7.88 7.35
CA GLN A 6 -11.55 6.69 8.21
C GLN A 6 -10.58 5.62 7.71
N LEU A 7 -10.48 5.42 6.39
CA LEU A 7 -9.51 4.50 5.80
C LEU A 7 -8.07 4.96 6.08
N ALA A 8 -7.78 6.23 5.82
CA ALA A 8 -6.46 6.82 6.05
C ALA A 8 -6.06 6.71 7.53
N GLU A 9 -6.94 7.06 8.46
CA GLU A 9 -6.71 6.94 9.90
C GLU A 9 -6.43 5.50 10.33
N SER A 10 -7.22 4.55 9.81
CA SER A 10 -7.09 3.13 10.13
C SER A 10 -5.75 2.56 9.64
N VAL A 11 -5.39 2.85 8.39
CA VAL A 11 -4.11 2.41 7.80
C VAL A 11 -2.93 3.11 8.49
N TYR A 12 -3.04 4.41 8.76
CA TYR A 12 -2.00 5.16 9.45
C TYR A 12 -1.72 4.59 10.85
N THR A 13 -2.78 4.33 11.63
CA THR A 13 -2.67 3.74 12.97
C THR A 13 -2.02 2.36 12.94
N LEU A 14 -2.40 1.55 11.95
CA LEU A 14 -1.79 0.24 11.71
C LEU A 14 -0.29 0.35 11.44
N LEU A 15 0.12 1.25 10.53
CA LEU A 15 1.51 1.41 10.12
C LEU A 15 2.38 2.10 11.18
N LEU A 16 1.81 2.91 12.07
CA LEU A 16 2.52 3.40 13.25
C LEU A 16 2.93 2.26 14.19
N GLN A 17 2.10 1.23 14.32
CA GLN A 17 2.38 0.09 15.20
C GLN A 17 3.31 -0.92 14.54
N LYS A 18 3.13 -1.15 13.23
CA LYS A 18 3.85 -2.16 12.45
C LYS A 18 4.14 -1.62 11.05
N PRO A 19 5.17 -0.76 10.90
CA PRO A 19 5.50 -0.14 9.64
C PRO A 19 5.72 -1.15 8.53
N GLU A 20 6.34 -2.30 8.84
CA GLU A 20 6.66 -3.37 7.90
C GLU A 20 5.44 -3.94 7.15
N ARG A 21 4.23 -3.74 7.67
CA ARG A 21 2.97 -4.19 7.07
C ARG A 21 2.57 -3.41 5.82
N TYR A 22 3.25 -2.30 5.51
CA TYR A 22 3.04 -1.59 4.25
C TYR A 22 3.17 -2.53 3.04
N ARG A 23 4.04 -3.55 3.18
CA ARG A 23 4.31 -4.54 2.13
C ARG A 23 3.10 -5.36 1.75
N ASN A 24 2.17 -5.57 2.68
CA ASN A 24 0.98 -6.36 2.40
C ASN A 24 0.05 -5.66 1.39
N PHE A 25 0.18 -4.34 1.20
CA PHE A 25 -0.51 -3.63 0.13
C PHE A 25 0.07 -3.92 -1.26
N ALA A 26 1.24 -4.57 -1.36
CA ALA A 26 1.86 -5.01 -2.61
C ALA A 26 1.87 -3.90 -3.68
N GLU A 27 1.30 -4.14 -4.87
CA GLU A 27 1.23 -3.18 -5.97
C GLU A 27 0.43 -1.90 -5.63
N TYR A 28 -0.51 -2.00 -4.68
CA TYR A 28 -1.33 -0.88 -4.22
C TYR A 28 -0.63 0.03 -3.21
N TRP A 29 0.58 -0.32 -2.75
CA TRP A 29 1.27 0.45 -1.70
C TRP A 29 1.38 1.94 -2.04
N TYR A 30 1.80 2.28 -3.25
CA TYR A 30 2.00 3.69 -3.64
C TYR A 30 0.69 4.49 -3.71
N MET A 31 -0.41 3.84 -4.06
CA MET A 31 -1.74 4.46 -4.01
C MET A 31 -2.16 4.74 -2.56
N ILE A 32 -1.96 3.77 -1.66
CA ILE A 32 -2.24 3.93 -0.23
C ILE A 32 -1.33 4.99 0.40
N LYS A 33 -0.05 5.01 0.05
CA LYS A 33 0.91 6.04 0.47
C LYS A 33 0.46 7.44 0.00
N GLY A 34 -0.03 7.55 -1.24
CA GLY A 34 -0.65 8.77 -1.77
C GLY A 34 -1.83 9.25 -0.91
N LEU A 35 -2.77 8.34 -0.60
CA LEU A 35 -3.90 8.64 0.29
C LEU A 35 -3.42 9.14 1.65
N LEU A 36 -2.47 8.45 2.29
CA LEU A 36 -1.95 8.83 3.60
C LEU A 36 -1.30 10.22 3.59
N ARG A 37 -0.59 10.57 2.51
CA ARG A 37 0.05 11.89 2.33
C ARG A 37 -0.94 13.05 2.18
N GLU A 38 -2.22 12.78 1.91
CA GLU A 38 -3.25 13.83 1.93
C GLU A 38 -3.56 14.30 3.37
N PHE A 39 -3.29 13.46 4.38
CA PHE A 39 -3.67 13.69 5.78
C PHE A 39 -2.49 13.73 6.76
N TYR A 40 -1.37 13.11 6.41
CA TYR A 40 -0.22 12.90 7.29
C TYR A 40 1.12 13.21 6.60
N ASP A 41 2.16 13.41 7.40
CA ASP A 41 3.50 13.78 6.95
C ASP A 41 4.56 12.71 7.28
N GLN A 42 5.71 12.84 6.63
CA GLN A 42 6.86 11.94 6.82
C GLN A 42 7.49 12.05 8.21
N ASP A 43 7.30 13.18 8.91
CA ASP A 43 7.86 13.39 10.25
C ASP A 43 7.22 12.44 11.28
N ARG A 44 5.95 12.08 11.07
CA ARG A 44 5.24 11.14 11.96
C ARG A 44 5.28 9.69 11.49
N LEU A 45 5.38 9.46 10.18
CA LEU A 45 5.53 8.12 9.61
C LEU A 45 6.56 8.17 8.48
N TYR A 46 7.76 7.64 8.74
CA TYR A 46 8.91 7.74 7.82
C TYR A 46 8.65 7.17 6.41
N LEU A 47 7.68 6.25 6.29
CA LEU A 47 7.20 5.68 5.04
C LEU A 47 6.55 6.69 4.09
N LEU A 48 6.14 7.87 4.57
CA LEU A 48 5.40 8.88 3.78
C LEU A 48 6.31 9.83 3.00
N GLY A 49 7.51 9.39 2.62
CA GLY A 49 8.36 10.13 1.70
C GLY A 49 7.76 10.22 0.29
N GLU A 50 8.47 10.87 -0.63
CA GLU A 50 7.94 11.16 -1.96
C GLU A 50 8.20 10.07 -3.00
N TYR A 51 8.95 9.02 -2.65
CA TYR A 51 9.31 8.01 -3.61
C TYR A 51 8.08 7.22 -4.08
N VAL A 52 7.98 7.07 -5.39
CA VAL A 52 7.00 6.23 -6.09
C VAL A 52 7.75 5.42 -7.14
N ASP A 53 7.59 4.10 -7.14
CA ASP A 53 8.13 3.23 -8.19
C ASP A 53 7.11 3.09 -9.33
N PRO A 54 7.36 3.68 -10.52
CA PRO A 54 6.44 3.58 -11.64
C PRO A 54 6.24 2.17 -12.18
N SER A 55 7.18 1.24 -11.92
CA SER A 55 7.05 -0.15 -12.35
C SER A 55 6.01 -0.91 -11.52
N ILE A 56 5.78 -0.48 -10.27
CA ILE A 56 4.78 -1.04 -9.37
C ILE A 56 3.42 -0.41 -9.63
N THR A 57 3.35 0.92 -9.79
CA THR A 57 2.06 1.59 -10.05
C THR A 57 1.41 1.16 -11.37
N ARG A 58 2.19 0.72 -12.36
CA ARG A 58 1.67 0.17 -13.62
C ARG A 58 1.03 -1.21 -13.49
N ARG A 59 1.23 -1.90 -12.36
CA ARG A 59 0.63 -3.22 -12.09
C ARG A 59 -0.76 -3.10 -11.47
N VAL A 60 -1.09 -1.94 -10.92
CA VAL A 60 -2.44 -1.66 -10.40
C VAL A 60 -3.42 -1.68 -11.58
N PRO A 61 -4.48 -2.51 -11.54
CA PRO A 61 -5.48 -2.54 -12.59
C PRO A 61 -6.20 -1.19 -12.76
N ASP A 62 -6.77 -0.96 -13.95
CA ASP A 62 -7.68 0.15 -14.14
C ASP A 62 -9.02 -0.15 -13.43
N PHE A 63 -9.47 0.78 -12.59
CA PHE A 63 -10.76 0.70 -11.89
C PHE A 63 -11.70 1.79 -12.39
N GLU A 64 -13.02 1.53 -12.38
CA GLU A 64 -14.01 2.53 -12.78
C GLU A 64 -14.15 3.62 -11.71
N THR A 65 -13.91 3.26 -10.45
CA THR A 65 -13.98 4.20 -9.32
C THR A 65 -12.79 4.06 -8.39
N GLN A 66 -12.49 5.14 -7.67
CA GLN A 66 -11.45 5.14 -6.65
C GLN A 66 -11.80 4.22 -5.46
N ASP A 67 -13.09 4.06 -5.15
CA ASP A 67 -13.57 3.15 -4.11
C ASP A 67 -13.25 1.70 -4.44
N GLU A 68 -13.41 1.28 -5.69
CA GLU A 68 -13.03 -0.07 -6.14
C GLU A 68 -11.54 -0.33 -5.98
N ALA A 69 -10.70 0.66 -6.34
CA ALA A 69 -9.27 0.56 -6.16
C ALA A 69 -8.89 0.41 -4.67
N PHE A 70 -9.53 1.16 -3.77
CA PHE A 70 -9.29 1.03 -2.33
C PHE A 70 -9.81 -0.29 -1.76
N MET A 71 -10.95 -0.81 -2.23
CA MET A 71 -11.44 -2.14 -1.85
C MET A 71 -10.42 -3.22 -2.24
N ALA A 72 -9.93 -3.20 -3.48
CA ALA A 72 -8.93 -4.14 -3.96
C ALA A 72 -7.63 -4.06 -3.13
N ALA A 73 -7.15 -2.86 -2.82
CA ALA A 73 -5.97 -2.68 -1.97
C ALA A 73 -6.14 -3.30 -0.57
N MET A 74 -7.34 -3.20 0.02
CA MET A 74 -7.63 -3.80 1.33
C MET A 74 -7.83 -5.31 1.26
N GLU A 75 -8.39 -5.83 0.16
CA GLU A 75 -8.48 -7.26 -0.11
C GLU A 75 -7.08 -7.87 -0.23
N THR A 76 -6.22 -7.32 -1.09
CA THR A 76 -4.81 -7.71 -1.24
C THR A 76 -4.07 -7.65 0.09
N TYR A 77 -4.27 -6.58 0.88
CA TYR A 77 -3.69 -6.48 2.22
C TYR A 77 -4.09 -7.64 3.14
N ASN A 78 -5.38 -7.98 3.18
CA ASN A 78 -5.88 -9.03 4.05
C ASN A 78 -5.43 -10.42 3.59
N GLU A 79 -5.42 -10.66 2.28
CA GLU A 79 -4.90 -11.90 1.68
C GLU A 79 -3.42 -12.08 2.01
N ASN A 80 -2.60 -11.07 1.74
CA ASN A 80 -1.17 -11.10 2.03
C ASN A 80 -0.88 -11.17 3.53
N LEU A 81 -1.72 -10.58 4.39
CA LEU A 81 -1.57 -10.74 5.84
C LEU A 81 -1.86 -12.18 6.28
N ALA A 82 -2.80 -12.87 5.62
CA ALA A 82 -3.18 -14.24 5.95
C ALA A 82 -2.19 -15.29 5.39
N THR A 83 -1.58 -15.04 4.23
CA THR A 83 -0.75 -16.00 3.50
C THR A 83 0.74 -15.63 3.44
N GLY A 84 1.06 -14.34 3.46
CA GLY A 84 2.40 -13.77 3.28
C GLY A 84 3.20 -13.73 4.57
N MET A 85 3.82 -14.85 4.95
CA MET A 85 4.84 -14.85 6.00
C MET A 85 6.18 -14.34 5.46
N GLY A 86 6.44 -13.04 5.57
CA GLY A 86 7.79 -12.47 5.59
C GLY A 86 8.52 -12.33 4.25
N THR A 87 7.82 -12.35 3.11
CA THR A 87 8.40 -12.13 1.78
C THR A 87 8.19 -10.69 1.30
N ASN A 88 9.11 -10.20 0.46
CA ASN A 88 8.92 -8.97 -0.34
C ASN A 88 8.56 -9.29 -1.80
N GLU A 89 8.36 -10.56 -2.09
CA GLU A 89 8.04 -11.09 -3.41
C GLU A 89 6.52 -11.31 -3.47
N PHE A 90 5.91 -10.73 -4.49
CA PHE A 90 4.47 -10.73 -4.74
C PHE A 90 4.21 -11.18 -6.18
N GLU A 91 2.99 -11.60 -6.45
CA GLU A 91 2.47 -11.91 -7.78
C GLU A 91 1.30 -10.96 -8.03
N ASP A 92 1.31 -10.26 -9.16
CA ASP A 92 0.18 -9.39 -9.52
C ASP A 92 -1.00 -10.17 -10.10
N VAL A 93 -2.09 -9.47 -10.42
CA VAL A 93 -3.31 -10.08 -10.99
C VAL A 93 -3.09 -10.80 -12.33
N TYR A 94 -1.96 -10.56 -13.01
CA TYR A 94 -1.61 -11.20 -14.28
C TYR A 94 -0.69 -12.42 -14.10
N GLY A 95 -0.26 -12.71 -12.87
CA GLY A 95 0.65 -13.81 -12.56
C GLY A 95 2.13 -13.42 -12.63
N ASP A 96 2.45 -12.13 -12.80
CA ASP A 96 3.83 -11.68 -12.90
C ASP A 96 4.42 -11.41 -11.52
N ALA A 97 5.50 -12.11 -11.20
CA ALA A 97 6.24 -11.91 -9.95
C ALA A 97 6.95 -10.54 -9.92
N PHE A 98 6.95 -9.90 -8.76
CA PHE A 98 7.65 -8.65 -8.53
C PHE A 98 8.14 -8.49 -7.08
N VAL A 99 9.08 -7.56 -6.88
CA VAL A 99 9.56 -7.18 -5.56
C VAL A 99 9.08 -5.77 -5.26
N LEU A 100 8.46 -5.59 -4.10
CA LEU A 100 8.13 -4.24 -3.63
C LEU A 100 9.39 -3.59 -3.05
N PHE A 101 9.86 -2.53 -3.70
CA PHE A 101 10.97 -1.71 -3.24
C PHE A 101 10.48 -0.29 -2.94
N ASP A 102 10.59 0.15 -1.69
CA ASP A 102 10.39 1.54 -1.29
C ASP A 102 11.61 2.00 -0.44
N PRO A 103 12.48 2.88 -0.96
CA PRO A 103 13.63 3.39 -0.23
C PRO A 103 13.25 4.24 0.98
N ASP A 104 12.04 4.81 1.02
CA ASP A 104 11.56 5.53 2.21
C ASP A 104 11.38 4.56 3.38
N ALA A 105 11.18 3.26 3.12
CA ALA A 105 11.01 2.24 4.15
C ALA A 105 12.31 1.76 4.81
N GLY A 106 13.48 2.20 4.34
CA GLY A 106 14.80 1.71 4.76
C GLY A 106 15.61 2.65 5.65
N ARG A 107 14.97 3.62 6.32
CA ARG A 107 15.66 4.52 7.26
C ARG A 107 16.11 3.83 8.54
#